data_AF-A0AAN7VDL1-F1
#
_entry.id   AF-A0AAN7VDL1-F1
#
_cell.length_a   1.000
_cell.length_b   1.000
_cell.length_c   1.000
_cell.angle_alpha   90.00
_cell.angle_beta   90.00
_cell.angle_gamma   90.00
#
_symmetry.space_group_name_H-M   'P 1'
#
loop_
_entity.id
_entity.type
_entity.pdbx_description
1 polymer ?
#
loop_
_entity_poly.entity_id
_entity_poly.type
_entity_poly.pdbx_seq_one_letter_code
_entity_poly.pdbx_strand_id
1 'polypeptide(L)'
;MYSILRATISIKHNVDIKNFSNLIAFLKRQGEGYRSKKSKVLTKEDFNNFLLQADDQMYLALKVILIVRVSGGCRKDELLKDELLIDNVEDLGSCFKICISDTKTKRSRTFVITKGLVEIVRKYTSGGLGGGDWVIPPPPKNFSFAYLFLFLVNLVGDL
;
A
#
# COMPACT_ATOMS: atom_id res chain seq x y z
N MET A 1 17.18 14.65 -1.29
CA MET A 1 17.25 14.64 -2.77
C MET A 1 17.79 13.33 -3.34
N TYR A 2 18.97 12.85 -2.90
CA TYR A 2 19.60 11.59 -3.37
C TYR A 2 18.65 10.39 -3.54
N SER A 3 17.86 10.05 -2.52
CA SER A 3 16.99 8.87 -2.56
C SER A 3 15.90 8.93 -3.65
N ILE A 4 15.37 10.12 -3.97
CA ILE A 4 14.35 10.30 -5.02
C ILE A 4 14.97 10.14 -6.40
N LEU A 5 16.15 10.75 -6.63
CA LEU A 5 16.88 10.63 -7.88
C LEU A 5 17.29 9.18 -8.14
N ARG A 6 17.86 8.52 -7.13
CA ARG A 6 18.22 7.11 -7.21
C ARG A 6 17.04 6.23 -7.58
N ALA A 7 15.89 6.42 -6.92
CA ALA A 7 14.68 5.67 -7.23
C ALA A 7 14.18 5.97 -8.66
N THR A 8 14.19 7.24 -9.07
CA THR A 8 13.73 7.66 -10.40
C THR A 8 14.59 7.08 -11.51
N ILE A 9 15.91 7.15 -11.37
CA ILE A 9 16.87 6.59 -12.33
C ILE A 9 16.73 5.07 -12.42
N SER A 10 16.58 4.41 -11.28
CA SER A 10 16.35 2.97 -11.23
C SER A 10 15.03 2.57 -11.89
N ILE A 11 13.93 3.32 -11.70
CA ILE A 11 12.62 2.99 -12.26
C ILE A 11 12.54 3.32 -13.76
N LYS A 12 12.98 4.52 -14.16
CA LYS A 12 12.80 5.01 -15.54
C LYS A 12 13.88 4.51 -16.50
N HIS A 13 15.09 4.28 -16.00
CA HIS A 13 16.24 3.96 -16.83
C HIS A 13 16.86 2.60 -16.49
N ASN A 14 16.37 1.91 -15.46
CA ASN A 14 16.89 0.62 -14.99
C ASN A 14 18.40 0.65 -14.70
N VAL A 15 18.92 1.80 -14.24
CA VAL A 15 20.34 1.99 -13.90
C VAL A 15 20.51 2.00 -12.38
N ASP A 16 21.40 1.14 -11.86
CA ASP A 16 21.78 1.16 -10.45
C ASP A 16 22.99 2.06 -10.20
N ILE A 17 22.75 3.22 -9.58
CA ILE A 17 23.82 4.20 -9.29
C ILE A 17 24.55 3.94 -7.96
N LYS A 18 24.27 2.83 -7.26
CA LYS A 18 24.87 2.49 -5.95
C LYS A 18 26.40 2.49 -5.94
N ASN A 19 27.03 2.09 -7.05
CA ASN A 19 28.47 1.90 -7.12
C ASN A 19 29.23 3.16 -7.58
N PHE A 20 28.52 4.24 -7.93
CA PHE A 20 29.13 5.47 -8.45
C PHE A 20 29.41 6.44 -7.30
N SER A 21 30.45 6.18 -6.52
CA SER A 21 30.80 6.95 -5.30
C SER A 21 30.92 8.47 -5.54
N ASN A 22 31.58 8.89 -6.62
CA ASN A 22 31.73 10.30 -6.99
C ASN A 22 30.38 10.96 -7.31
N LEU A 23 29.51 10.26 -8.05
CA LEU A 23 28.16 10.72 -8.37
C LEU A 23 27.30 10.82 -7.10
N ILE A 24 27.39 9.84 -6.20
CA ILE A 24 26.66 9.85 -4.93
C ILE A 24 27.09 11.06 -4.08
N ALA A 25 28.39 11.31 -3.97
CA ALA A 25 28.93 12.46 -3.25
C ALA A 25 28.45 13.79 -3.85
N PHE A 26 28.49 13.91 -5.19
CA PHE A 26 27.97 15.07 -5.90
C PHE A 26 26.48 15.30 -5.62
N LEU A 27 25.64 14.28 -5.79
CA LEU A 27 24.19 14.37 -5.55
C LEU A 27 23.81 14.68 -4.11
N LYS A 28 24.63 14.24 -3.13
CA LYS A 28 24.45 14.59 -1.72
C LYS A 28 24.74 16.07 -1.48
N ARG A 29 25.85 16.60 -2.02
CA ARG A 29 26.21 18.02 -1.93
C ARG A 29 25.17 18.93 -2.60
N GLN A 30 24.67 18.56 -3.77
CA GLN A 30 23.60 19.30 -4.45
C GLN A 30 22.28 19.30 -3.66
N GLY A 31 22.10 18.36 -2.74
CA GLY A 31 20.96 18.30 -1.85
C GLY A 31 21.15 19.01 -0.51
N GLU A 32 22.27 19.70 -0.28
CA GLU A 32 22.47 20.49 0.94
C GLU A 32 21.43 21.62 1.02
N GLY A 33 20.86 21.85 2.20
CA GLY A 33 19.75 22.79 2.39
C GLY A 33 18.40 22.32 1.83
N TYR A 34 18.33 21.19 1.11
CA TYR A 34 17.06 20.65 0.63
C TYR A 34 16.20 20.14 1.80
N ARG A 35 15.09 20.83 2.06
CA ARG A 35 14.04 20.35 2.96
C ARG A 35 13.06 19.50 2.18
N SER A 36 12.92 18.23 2.57
CA SER A 36 11.95 17.34 1.92
C SER A 36 10.53 17.88 2.08
N LYS A 37 9.83 18.02 0.96
CA LYS A 37 8.38 18.23 0.95
C LYS A 37 7.73 16.96 1.50
N LYS A 38 6.94 17.10 2.58
CA LYS A 38 6.10 16.00 3.07
C LYS A 38 5.02 15.70 2.03
N SER A 39 4.65 14.44 1.87
CA SER A 39 3.48 14.08 1.07
C SER A 39 2.23 14.71 1.66
N LYS A 40 1.22 15.00 0.82
CA LYS A 40 -0.10 15.38 1.32
C LYS A 40 -0.60 14.28 2.27
N VAL A 41 -1.25 14.70 3.36
CA VAL A 41 -1.81 13.77 4.35
C VAL A 41 -3.10 13.23 3.76
N LEU A 42 -3.26 11.90 3.75
CA LEU A 42 -4.52 11.27 3.32
C LEU A 42 -5.61 11.66 4.32
N THR A 43 -6.62 12.39 3.86
CA THR A 43 -7.75 12.80 4.69
C THR A 43 -8.84 11.74 4.74
N LYS A 44 -9.81 11.91 5.66
CA LYS A 44 -10.97 11.02 5.74
C LYS A 44 -11.85 11.16 4.49
N GLU A 45 -11.94 12.38 3.96
CA GLU A 45 -12.66 12.72 2.75
C GLU A 45 -12.04 12.02 1.53
N ASP A 46 -10.70 12.11 1.36
CA ASP A 46 -9.99 11.41 0.29
C ASP A 46 -10.21 9.90 0.34
N PHE A 47 -10.11 9.33 1.54
CA PHE A 47 -10.33 7.92 1.79
C PHE A 47 -11.75 7.50 1.40
N ASN A 48 -12.77 8.21 1.87
CA ASN A 48 -14.16 7.92 1.55
C ASN A 48 -14.47 8.11 0.06
N ASN A 49 -13.97 9.19 -0.54
CA ASN A 49 -14.16 9.47 -1.96
C ASN A 49 -13.58 8.35 -2.82
N PHE A 50 -12.37 7.87 -2.52
CA PHE A 50 -11.80 6.74 -3.23
C PHE A 50 -12.64 5.46 -3.06
N LEU A 51 -13.07 5.15 -1.84
CA LEU A 51 -13.89 3.95 -1.59
C LEU A 51 -15.25 4.00 -2.30
N LEU A 52 -15.86 5.17 -2.41
CA LEU A 52 -17.19 5.34 -3.00
C LEU A 52 -17.17 5.53 -4.52
N GLN A 53 -16.23 6.34 -5.03
CA GLN A 53 -16.25 6.79 -6.43
C GLN A 53 -15.38 5.96 -7.35
N ALA A 54 -14.31 5.32 -6.85
CA ALA A 54 -13.45 4.51 -7.72
C ALA A 54 -14.20 3.26 -8.19
N ASP A 55 -14.04 2.87 -9.45
CA ASP A 55 -14.70 1.68 -10.00
C ASP A 55 -14.19 0.39 -9.33
N ASP A 56 -15.13 -0.48 -8.96
CA ASP A 56 -14.80 -1.75 -8.31
C ASP A 56 -14.21 -2.77 -9.30
N GLN A 57 -14.54 -2.72 -10.59
CA GLN A 57 -13.96 -3.69 -11.55
C GLN A 57 -12.44 -3.54 -11.64
N MET A 58 -11.95 -2.29 -11.57
CA MET A 58 -10.51 -2.01 -11.61
C MET A 58 -9.85 -1.91 -10.23
N TYR A 59 -10.56 -1.39 -9.22
CA TYR A 59 -9.92 -0.94 -7.97
C TYR A 59 -10.36 -1.70 -6.71
N LEU A 60 -11.23 -2.71 -6.78
CA LEU A 60 -11.74 -3.41 -5.60
C LEU A 60 -10.61 -3.99 -4.71
N ALA A 61 -9.60 -4.61 -5.33
CA ALA A 61 -8.43 -5.10 -4.59
C ALA A 61 -7.66 -3.97 -3.88
N LEU A 62 -7.54 -2.79 -4.50
CA LEU A 62 -6.87 -1.63 -3.90
C LEU A 62 -7.68 -1.02 -2.77
N LYS A 63 -9.01 -1.00 -2.89
CA LYS A 63 -9.90 -0.58 -1.80
C LYS A 63 -9.69 -1.47 -0.57
N VAL A 64 -9.64 -2.79 -0.76
CA VAL A 64 -9.36 -3.73 0.34
C VAL A 64 -7.97 -3.50 0.94
N ILE A 65 -6.92 -3.39 0.11
CA ILE A 65 -5.56 -3.10 0.60
C ILE A 65 -5.53 -1.79 1.41
N LEU A 66 -6.21 -0.74 0.95
CA LEU A 66 -6.28 0.54 1.63
C LEU A 66 -7.01 0.42 2.97
N ILE A 67 -8.14 -0.28 3.03
CA ILE A 67 -8.92 -0.53 4.25
C ILE A 67 -8.07 -1.25 5.29
N VAL A 68 -7.42 -2.35 4.90
CA VAL A 68 -6.55 -3.13 5.80
C VAL A 68 -5.40 -2.27 6.31
N ARG A 69 -4.77 -1.50 5.42
CA ARG A 69 -3.63 -0.64 5.77
C ARG A 69 -4.00 0.48 6.73
N VAL A 70 -5.11 1.17 6.50
CA VAL A 70 -5.57 2.27 7.36
C VAL A 70 -6.05 1.72 8.71
N SER A 71 -6.76 0.59 8.73
CA SER A 71 -7.26 -0.03 9.96
C SER A 71 -6.15 -0.60 10.85
N GLY A 72 -5.14 -1.24 10.25
CA GLY A 72 -4.06 -1.92 10.97
C GLY A 72 -2.75 -1.14 11.09
N GLY A 73 -2.67 0.06 10.49
CA GLY A 73 -1.44 0.84 10.39
C GLY A 73 -0.31 0.09 9.67
N CYS A 74 -0.65 -0.78 8.70
CA CYS A 74 0.28 -1.75 8.16
C CYS A 74 1.38 -1.11 7.31
N ARG A 75 2.63 -1.56 7.49
CA ARG A 75 3.75 -1.20 6.64
C ARG A 75 3.68 -1.90 5.29
N LYS A 76 4.44 -1.43 4.30
CA LYS A 76 4.45 -2.05 2.96
C LYS A 76 4.96 -3.49 3.01
N ASP A 77 6.00 -3.74 3.80
CA ASP A 77 6.57 -5.08 3.99
C ASP A 77 5.60 -6.03 4.69
N GLU A 78 4.77 -5.54 5.61
CA GLU A 78 3.73 -6.35 6.28
C GLU A 78 2.59 -6.77 5.35
N LEU A 79 2.28 -5.95 4.33
CA LEU A 79 1.25 -6.27 3.33
C LEU A 79 1.76 -7.13 2.17
N LEU A 80 3.07 -7.12 1.92
CA LEU A 80 3.70 -7.73 0.74
C LEU A 80 4.48 -8.99 1.01
N LYS A 81 4.88 -9.21 2.27
CA LYS A 81 5.27 -10.55 2.67
C LYS A 81 4.05 -11.44 2.49
N ASP A 82 4.27 -12.66 2.04
CA ASP A 82 3.27 -13.73 1.92
C ASP A 82 2.60 -14.09 3.28
N GLU A 83 2.59 -13.20 4.27
CA GLU A 83 2.14 -13.37 5.66
C GLU A 83 0.77 -12.74 5.95
N LEU A 84 0.21 -11.94 5.03
CA LEU A 84 -1.25 -11.77 4.97
C LEU A 84 -1.87 -13.00 4.29
N LEU A 85 -1.49 -14.16 4.83
CA LEU A 85 -2.06 -15.47 4.56
C LEU A 85 -3.50 -15.50 5.04
N ILE A 86 -4.29 -16.27 4.31
CA ILE A 86 -5.71 -16.62 4.55
C ILE A 86 -5.98 -16.90 6.04
N ASP A 87 -5.04 -17.54 6.72
CA ASP A 87 -5.14 -17.99 8.11
C ASP A 87 -5.21 -16.86 9.16
N ASN A 88 -4.87 -15.64 8.76
CA ASN A 88 -4.78 -14.49 9.65
C ASN A 88 -6.03 -13.59 9.62
N VAL A 89 -7.04 -13.94 8.81
CA VAL A 89 -8.29 -13.16 8.67
C VAL A 89 -9.49 -13.99 9.11
N GLU A 90 -10.13 -13.57 10.19
CA GLU A 90 -11.37 -14.19 10.71
C GLU A 90 -12.57 -13.31 10.33
N ASP A 91 -13.54 -13.86 9.59
CA ASP A 91 -14.84 -13.21 9.35
C ASP A 91 -15.79 -13.51 10.53
N LEU A 92 -16.12 -12.48 11.30
CA LEU A 92 -17.05 -12.55 12.43
C LEU A 92 -18.47 -12.10 12.01
N GLY A 93 -18.73 -11.99 10.71
CA GLY A 93 -19.98 -11.54 10.08
C GLY A 93 -20.20 -10.03 10.19
N SER A 94 -20.07 -9.48 11.39
CA SER A 94 -20.21 -8.03 11.63
C SER A 94 -18.91 -7.25 11.46
N CYS A 95 -17.77 -7.94 11.50
CA CYS A 95 -16.43 -7.38 11.37
C CYS A 95 -15.44 -8.43 10.88
N PHE A 96 -14.30 -7.98 10.35
CA PHE A 96 -13.15 -8.84 10.05
C PHE A 96 -12.06 -8.60 11.08
N LYS A 97 -11.58 -9.67 11.71
CA LYS A 97 -10.45 -9.63 12.63
C LYS A 97 -9.20 -10.08 11.88
N ILE A 98 -8.16 -9.25 11.91
CA ILE A 98 -6.90 -9.50 11.20
C ILE A 98 -5.76 -9.60 12.20
N CYS A 99 -5.00 -10.68 12.14
CA CYS A 99 -3.78 -10.90 12.92
C CYS A 99 -2.55 -10.67 12.03
N ILE A 100 -1.59 -9.87 12.49
CA ILE A 100 -0.31 -9.71 11.81
C ILE A 100 0.80 -10.08 12.78
N SER A 101 1.57 -11.11 12.43
CA SER A 101 2.80 -11.47 13.11
C SER A 101 3.95 -10.54 12.70
N ASP A 102 4.57 -9.84 13.65
CA ASP A 102 5.79 -9.10 13.35
C ASP A 102 6.99 -10.05 13.33
N THR A 103 7.49 -10.40 12.15
CA THR A 103 8.73 -11.19 11.99
C THR A 103 9.97 -10.61 12.65
N LYS A 104 10.08 -9.29 12.83
CA LYS A 104 11.26 -8.62 13.40
C LYS A 104 11.21 -8.59 14.92
N THR A 105 10.02 -8.35 15.50
CA THR A 105 9.87 -8.23 16.96
C THR A 105 9.25 -9.46 17.61
N LYS A 106 8.80 -10.44 16.81
CA LYS A 106 8.03 -11.64 17.21
C LYS A 106 6.77 -11.33 18.02
N ARG A 107 6.25 -10.10 17.93
CA ARG A 107 5.00 -9.69 18.57
C ARG A 107 3.91 -9.63 17.52
N SER A 108 2.88 -10.44 17.69
CA SER A 108 1.68 -10.33 16.87
C SER A 108 0.82 -9.15 17.35
N ARG A 109 0.10 -8.55 16.41
CA ARG A 109 -0.95 -7.57 16.72
C ARG A 109 -2.22 -7.93 15.98
N THR A 110 -3.36 -7.64 16.60
CA THR A 110 -4.67 -7.89 16.03
C THR A 110 -5.42 -6.57 15.89
N PHE A 111 -6.12 -6.39 14.78
CA PHE A 111 -7.01 -5.24 14.57
C PHE A 111 -8.30 -5.71 13.88
N VAL A 112 -9.31 -4.83 13.91
CA VAL A 112 -10.67 -5.14 13.44
C VAL A 112 -11.11 -4.13 12.40
N ILE A 113 -11.71 -4.63 11.32
CA ILE A 113 -12.39 -3.83 10.29
C ILE A 113 -13.87 -3.76 10.66
N THR A 114 -14.40 -2.53 10.79
CA THR A 114 -15.76 -2.28 11.28
C THR A 114 -16.79 -2.20 10.15
N LYS A 115 -18.08 -2.27 10.52
CA LYS A 115 -19.24 -2.45 9.63
C LYS A 115 -19.24 -1.62 8.34
N GLY A 116 -18.80 -0.36 8.36
CA GLY A 116 -18.81 0.51 7.16
C GLY A 116 -17.86 0.08 6.05
N LEU A 117 -16.85 -0.74 6.36
CA LEU A 117 -15.83 -1.19 5.41
C LEU A 117 -15.93 -2.69 5.10
N VAL A 118 -16.67 -3.42 5.93
CA VAL A 118 -16.90 -4.87 5.84
C VAL A 118 -17.54 -5.26 4.51
N GLU A 119 -18.46 -4.45 3.98
CA GLU A 119 -19.15 -4.76 2.73
C GLU A 119 -18.21 -4.77 1.52
N ILE A 120 -17.27 -3.84 1.45
CA ILE A 120 -16.26 -3.77 0.38
C ILE A 120 -15.34 -5.00 0.45
N VAL A 121 -14.92 -5.33 1.68
CA VAL A 121 -14.06 -6.47 1.99
C VAL A 121 -14.77 -7.80 1.64
N ARG A 122 -16.07 -7.91 1.95
CA ARG A 122 -16.91 -9.07 1.57
C ARG A 122 -17.20 -9.15 0.08
N LYS A 123 -17.40 -8.00 -0.59
CA LYS A 123 -17.59 -7.95 -2.05
C LYS A 123 -16.38 -8.50 -2.77
N TYR A 124 -15.18 -8.17 -2.29
CA TYR A 124 -13.93 -8.70 -2.82
C TYR A 124 -13.86 -10.24 -2.74
N THR A 125 -14.43 -10.84 -1.70
CA THR A 125 -14.32 -12.29 -1.46
C THR A 125 -15.47 -13.12 -1.90
N SER A 126 -16.62 -12.48 -2.10
CA SER A 126 -17.73 -13.10 -2.82
C SER A 126 -17.50 -13.05 -4.35
N GLY A 127 -16.71 -12.08 -4.85
CA GLY A 127 -16.45 -11.88 -6.28
C GLY A 127 -15.14 -12.51 -6.81
N GLY A 128 -14.31 -13.09 -5.94
CA GLY A 128 -13.16 -13.90 -6.34
C GLY A 128 -13.64 -15.25 -6.90
N LEU A 129 -13.08 -15.66 -8.05
CA LEU A 129 -13.26 -16.98 -8.66
C LEU A 129 -13.35 -18.07 -7.59
N GLY A 130 -14.44 -18.84 -7.64
CA GLY A 130 -14.94 -19.63 -6.53
C GLY A 130 -13.94 -20.56 -5.84
N GLY A 131 -14.21 -20.78 -4.55
CA GLY A 131 -13.59 -21.82 -3.74
C GLY A 131 -12.45 -21.32 -2.85
N GLY A 132 -12.76 -21.13 -1.57
CA GLY A 132 -11.81 -21.37 -0.47
C GLY A 132 -10.93 -20.22 -0.01
N ASP A 133 -10.27 -19.49 -0.90
CA ASP A 133 -9.00 -18.86 -0.50
C ASP A 133 -9.00 -17.32 -0.57
N TRP A 134 -9.01 -16.68 0.61
CA TRP A 134 -8.76 -15.23 0.81
C TRP A 134 -7.32 -14.84 0.43
N VAL A 135 -7.03 -14.70 -0.86
CA VAL A 135 -5.75 -14.18 -1.32
C VAL A 135 -5.92 -12.71 -1.69
N ILE A 136 -5.24 -11.79 -1.00
CA ILE A 136 -5.02 -10.44 -1.56
C ILE A 136 -4.25 -10.69 -2.87
N PRO A 137 -4.84 -10.40 -4.04
CA PRO A 137 -4.25 -10.84 -5.28
C PRO A 137 -2.94 -10.07 -5.42
N PRO A 138 -1.87 -10.70 -5.93
CA PRO A 138 -0.66 -9.96 -6.21
C PRO A 138 -1.06 -8.76 -7.06
N PRO A 139 -0.56 -7.57 -6.71
CA PRO A 139 -0.88 -6.38 -7.48
C PRO A 139 -0.61 -6.64 -8.97
N PRO A 140 -1.36 -6.03 -9.92
CA PRO A 140 -1.21 -6.29 -11.35
C PRO A 140 0.27 -6.31 -11.77
N LYS A 141 0.68 -7.09 -12.77
CA LYS A 141 2.11 -7.23 -13.11
C LYS A 141 2.83 -5.91 -13.45
N ASN A 142 2.07 -4.86 -13.80
CA ASN A 142 2.55 -3.49 -14.05
C ASN A 142 2.35 -2.54 -12.85
N PHE A 143 1.83 -3.05 -11.75
CA PHE A 143 1.53 -2.32 -10.53
C PHE A 143 2.78 -2.26 -9.67
N SER A 144 3.57 -1.24 -9.94
CA SER A 144 4.53 -0.77 -8.95
C SER A 144 3.76 -0.14 -7.78
N PHE A 145 4.14 -0.43 -6.55
CA PHE A 145 3.73 0.41 -5.42
C PHE A 145 4.22 1.86 -5.55
N ALA A 146 5.17 2.12 -6.46
CA ALA A 146 5.48 3.47 -6.91
C ALA A 146 4.35 4.06 -7.75
N TYR A 147 3.64 3.27 -8.57
CA TYR A 147 2.43 3.69 -9.27
C TYR A 147 1.23 3.83 -8.34
N LEU A 148 1.06 2.98 -7.30
CA LEU A 148 0.04 3.23 -6.27
C LEU A 148 0.37 4.50 -5.48
N PHE A 149 1.63 4.71 -5.14
CA PHE A 149 2.08 5.92 -4.47
C PHE A 149 1.93 7.14 -5.37
N LEU A 150 2.28 7.07 -6.66
CA LEU A 150 2.07 8.13 -7.65
C LEU A 150 0.58 8.35 -7.91
N PHE A 151 -0.24 7.30 -7.97
CA PHE A 151 -1.69 7.39 -8.16
C PHE A 151 -2.35 8.00 -6.94
N LEU A 152 -2.01 7.59 -5.72
CA LEU A 152 -2.48 8.25 -4.50
C LEU A 152 -1.92 9.68 -4.36
N VAL A 153 -0.69 9.94 -4.82
CA VAL A 153 -0.09 11.29 -4.84
C VAL A 153 -0.73 12.18 -5.90
N ASN A 154 -1.16 11.63 -7.04
CA ASN A 154 -1.81 12.35 -8.16
C ASN A 154 -3.31 12.53 -7.92
N LEU A 155 -4.01 11.51 -7.37
CA LEU A 155 -5.40 11.62 -6.93
C LEU A 155 -5.56 12.70 -5.86
N VAL A 156 -4.56 12.81 -4.97
CA VAL A 156 -4.48 13.88 -3.98
C VAL A 156 -3.79 15.13 -4.56
N GLY A 157 -3.24 15.08 -5.77
CA GLY A 157 -2.56 16.18 -6.48
C GLY A 157 -3.49 17.03 -7.34
N ASP A 158 -4.57 16.42 -7.86
CA ASP A 158 -5.59 17.06 -8.70
C ASP A 158 -6.84 17.51 -7.90
N LEU A 159 -6.73 17.58 -6.57
CA LEU A 159 -7.63 18.28 -5.63
C LEU A 159 -6.91 19.47 -4.98
#